data_AF-A0A2M8Z347-F1
#
_entry.id   AF-A0A2M8Z347-F1
#
_cell.length_a   1.000
_cell.length_b   1.000
_cell.length_c   1.000
_cell.angle_alpha   90.00
_cell.angle_beta   90.00
_cell.angle_gamma   90.00
#
_symmetry.space_group_name_H-M   'P 1'
#
loop_
_entity.id
_entity.type
_entity.pdbx_description
1 polymer ?
#
loop_
_entity_poly.entity_id
_entity_poly.type
_entity_poly.pdbx_seq_one_letter_code
_entity_poly.pdbx_strand_id
1 'polypeptide(L)'
;MGNKKGIIAEFKEFVLRGNVVDLAVGVIIGAAFQAIVNSLVKDIISPLIGVITGGVDFSNKFVPLYAVPAGADVSTLSAAQALGPVFAYGSFITAVINFLIMASVIFMMIKVINSLRGKKQQAEPAASTDKECPFCYTRINVNATRCPNCTSKLPVQPETVQED
;
A
#
# COMPACT_ATOMS: atom_id res chain seq x y z
N MET A 1 -21.94 15.68 -38.84
CA MET A 1 -22.19 14.27 -38.45
C MET A 1 -21.37 13.97 -37.20
N GLY A 2 -21.97 14.11 -36.02
CA GLY A 2 -21.33 13.71 -34.78
C GLY A 2 -21.28 12.18 -34.74
N ASN A 3 -20.08 11.61 -34.91
CA ASN A 3 -19.88 10.19 -34.69
C ASN A 3 -20.24 9.91 -33.23
N LYS A 4 -21.35 9.20 -32.99
CA LYS A 4 -21.68 8.64 -31.68
C LYS A 4 -20.58 7.61 -31.38
N LYS A 5 -19.50 8.06 -30.73
CA LYS A 5 -18.52 7.15 -30.16
C LYS A 5 -19.30 6.29 -29.18
N GLY A 6 -19.38 4.98 -29.46
CA GLY A 6 -20.04 4.05 -28.55
C GLY A 6 -19.35 4.09 -27.19
N ILE A 7 -20.04 3.64 -26.13
CA ILE A 7 -19.51 3.59 -24.76
C ILE A 7 -18.12 2.92 -24.71
N ILE A 8 -17.86 1.94 -25.59
CA ILE A 8 -16.54 1.30 -25.76
C ILE A 8 -15.44 2.28 -26.21
N ALA A 9 -15.75 3.20 -27.11
CA ALA A 9 -14.81 4.20 -27.62
C ALA A 9 -14.54 5.28 -26.56
N GLU A 10 -15.58 5.72 -25.84
CA GLU A 10 -15.45 6.64 -24.71
C GLU A 10 -14.67 6.01 -23.53
N PHE A 11 -14.89 4.72 -23.26
CA PHE A 11 -14.16 3.96 -22.27
C PHE A 11 -12.69 3.79 -22.64
N LYS A 12 -12.39 3.47 -23.91
CA LYS A 12 -11.00 3.42 -24.40
C LYS A 12 -10.31 4.77 -24.23
N GLU A 13 -10.98 5.87 -24.55
CA GLU A 13 -10.45 7.23 -24.43
C GLU A 13 -10.28 7.66 -22.96
N PHE A 14 -11.08 7.11 -22.05
CA PHE A 14 -10.92 7.26 -20.61
C PHE A 14 -9.74 6.45 -20.05
N VAL A 15 -9.60 5.18 -20.44
CA VAL A 15 -8.50 4.31 -19.98
C VAL A 15 -7.17 4.79 -20.55
N LEU A 16 -7.10 5.29 -21.78
CA LEU A 16 -5.87 5.84 -22.36
C LEU A 16 -5.39 7.15 -21.72
N ARG A 17 -6.16 7.70 -20.78
CA ARG A 17 -5.73 8.84 -19.97
C ARG A 17 -4.63 8.33 -19.04
N GLY A 18 -3.35 8.57 -19.39
CA GLY A 18 -2.18 7.91 -18.78
C GLY A 18 -2.17 7.85 -17.24
N ASN A 19 -2.63 8.91 -16.57
CA ASN A 19 -2.75 8.97 -15.11
C ASN A 19 -3.64 7.86 -14.50
N VAL A 20 -4.65 7.35 -15.24
CA VAL A 20 -5.56 6.28 -14.77
C VAL A 20 -4.91 4.91 -14.89
N VAL A 21 -4.15 4.65 -15.96
CA VAL A 21 -3.46 3.37 -16.16
C VAL A 21 -2.37 3.17 -15.11
N ASP A 22 -1.55 4.21 -14.87
CA ASP A 22 -0.46 4.13 -13.90
C ASP A 22 -0.99 3.93 -12.48
N LEU A 23 -2.09 4.61 -12.13
CA LEU A 23 -2.77 4.39 -10.85
C LEU A 23 -3.35 2.97 -10.74
N ALA A 24 -3.99 2.47 -11.79
CA ALA A 24 -4.56 1.12 -11.80
C ALA A 24 -3.48 0.04 -11.65
N VAL A 25 -2.36 0.18 -12.35
CA VAL A 25 -1.21 -0.72 -12.24
C VAL A 25 -0.62 -0.68 -10.83
N GLY A 26 -0.48 0.52 -10.25
CA GLY A 26 0.00 0.70 -8.87
C GLY A 26 -0.88 -0.02 -7.83
N VAL A 27 -2.21 0.09 -7.94
CA VAL A 27 -3.15 -0.59 -7.03
C VAL A 27 -3.08 -2.11 -7.16
N ILE A 28 -3.03 -2.64 -8.39
CA ILE A 28 -2.99 -4.09 -8.64
C ILE A 28 -1.68 -4.68 -8.10
N ILE A 29 -0.54 -4.04 -8.40
CA ILE A 29 0.76 -4.48 -7.89
C ILE A 29 0.82 -4.37 -6.37
N GLY A 30 0.28 -3.29 -5.79
CA GLY A 30 0.19 -3.10 -4.35
C GLY A 30 -0.62 -4.21 -3.66
N ALA A 31 -1.77 -4.57 -4.22
CA ALA A 31 -2.60 -5.66 -3.69
C ALA A 31 -1.90 -7.03 -3.77
N ALA A 32 -1.27 -7.33 -4.90
CA ALA A 32 -0.51 -8.57 -5.06
C ALA A 32 0.68 -8.65 -4.10
N PHE A 33 1.42 -7.54 -3.93
CA PHE A 33 2.52 -7.45 -2.97
C PHE A 33 2.04 -7.65 -1.53
N GLN A 34 0.94 -7.01 -1.15
CA GLN A 34 0.33 -7.19 0.17
C GLN A 34 -0.05 -8.65 0.43
N ALA A 35 -0.55 -9.38 -0.58
CA ALA A 35 -0.86 -10.80 -0.46
C ALA A 35 0.39 -11.65 -0.17
N ILE A 36 1.52 -11.35 -0.83
CA ILE A 36 2.81 -12.03 -0.59
C ILE A 36 3.28 -11.77 0.84
N VAL A 37 3.25 -10.52 1.29
CA VAL A 37 3.63 -10.16 2.67
C VAL A 37 2.73 -10.86 3.67
N ASN A 38 1.42 -10.87 3.44
CA ASN A 38 0.45 -11.55 4.30
C ASN A 38 0.72 -13.06 4.41
N SER A 39 1.04 -13.73 3.30
CA SER A 39 1.38 -15.17 3.30
C SER A 39 2.70 -15.42 4.05
N LEU A 40 3.72 -14.58 3.84
CA LEU A 40 4.98 -14.69 4.60
C LEU A 40 4.73 -14.57 6.12
N VAL A 41 3.92 -13.61 6.55
CA VAL A 41 3.61 -13.46 7.97
C VAL A 41 2.79 -14.63 8.49
N LYS A 42 1.67 -14.95 7.85
CA LYS A 42 0.71 -15.96 8.34
C LYS A 42 1.24 -17.39 8.25
N ASP A 43 1.93 -17.73 7.18
CA ASP A 43 2.28 -19.12 6.86
C ASP A 43 3.69 -19.48 7.34
N ILE A 44 4.58 -18.49 7.53
CA ILE A 44 5.98 -18.73 7.94
C ILE A 44 6.27 -18.13 9.31
N ILE A 45 5.99 -16.84 9.52
CA ILE A 45 6.37 -16.16 10.76
C ILE A 45 5.48 -16.57 11.94
N SER A 46 4.15 -16.60 11.77
CA SER A 46 3.23 -16.96 12.85
C SER A 46 3.45 -18.39 13.38
N PRO A 47 3.64 -19.44 12.56
CA PRO A 47 3.97 -20.77 13.06
C PRO A 47 5.34 -20.83 13.74
N LEU A 48 6.34 -20.11 13.21
CA LEU A 48 7.67 -20.06 13.82
C LEU A 48 7.63 -19.43 15.22
N ILE A 49 6.89 -18.33 15.37
CA ILE A 49 6.63 -17.70 16.68
C ILE A 49 5.83 -18.65 17.57
N GLY A 50 4.83 -19.35 17.01
CA GLY A 50 4.06 -20.36 17.71
C GLY A 50 4.95 -21.45 18.31
N VAL A 51 5.93 -21.97 17.57
CA VAL A 51 6.89 -22.97 18.07
C VAL A 51 7.80 -22.38 19.16
N ILE A 52 8.34 -21.17 18.95
CA ILE A 52 9.27 -20.54 19.90
C ILE A 52 8.58 -20.17 21.22
N THR A 53 7.33 -19.73 21.16
CA THR A 53 6.55 -19.34 22.34
C THR A 53 5.87 -20.52 23.04
N GLY A 54 5.88 -21.71 22.42
CA GLY A 54 5.30 -22.93 23.00
C GLY A 54 3.80 -23.10 22.73
N GLY A 55 3.30 -22.58 21.62
CA GLY A 55 1.91 -22.72 21.17
C GLY A 55 0.97 -21.65 21.73
N VAL A 56 1.49 -20.47 22.09
CA VAL A 56 0.67 -19.40 22.67
C VAL A 56 -0.15 -18.71 21.59
N ASP A 57 -1.26 -19.33 21.21
CA ASP A 57 -2.28 -18.66 20.42
C ASP A 57 -3.18 -17.84 21.34
N PHE A 58 -2.91 -16.53 21.39
CA PHE A 58 -3.73 -15.59 22.13
C PHE A 58 -5.13 -15.46 21.53
N SER A 59 -5.38 -15.89 20.28
CA SER A 59 -6.68 -15.75 19.61
C SER A 59 -7.81 -16.32 20.46
N ASN A 60 -7.64 -17.50 21.05
CA ASN A 60 -8.68 -18.16 21.84
C ASN A 60 -8.86 -17.61 23.26
N LYS A 61 -8.25 -16.47 23.61
CA LYS A 61 -8.47 -15.78 24.88
C LYS A 61 -9.62 -14.80 24.75
N PHE A 62 -10.73 -15.12 25.39
CA PHE A 62 -11.92 -14.28 25.36
C PHE A 62 -12.70 -14.32 26.68
N VAL A 63 -13.46 -13.26 26.93
CA VAL A 63 -14.39 -13.18 28.06
C VAL A 63 -15.82 -13.16 27.50
N PRO A 64 -16.63 -14.21 27.73
CA PRO A 64 -18.04 -14.17 27.37
C PRO A 64 -18.77 -13.16 28.26
N LEU A 65 -19.61 -12.30 27.67
CA LEU A 65 -20.40 -11.30 28.41
C LEU A 65 -21.82 -11.80 28.71
N TYR A 66 -22.05 -13.11 28.64
CA TYR A 66 -23.32 -13.77 28.87
C TYR A 66 -23.15 -14.97 29.81
N ALA A 67 -24.23 -15.40 30.45
CA ALA A 67 -24.23 -16.62 31.27
C ALA A 67 -24.07 -17.83 30.35
N VAL A 68 -22.90 -18.46 30.38
CA VAL A 68 -22.59 -19.65 29.57
C VAL A 68 -23.50 -20.80 30.03
N PRO A 69 -24.34 -21.39 29.15
CA PRO A 69 -25.14 -22.55 29.49
C PRO A 69 -24.25 -23.71 29.92
N ALA A 70 -24.59 -24.38 31.03
CA ALA A 70 -23.81 -25.50 31.55
C ALA A 70 -23.73 -26.64 30.52
N GLY A 71 -22.54 -26.87 29.95
CA GLY A 71 -22.27 -27.92 28.96
C GLY A 71 -21.95 -27.46 27.54
N ALA A 72 -21.88 -26.15 27.26
CA ALA A 72 -21.44 -25.65 25.96
C ALA A 72 -19.90 -25.68 25.84
N ASP A 73 -19.39 -26.35 24.80
CA ASP A 73 -17.96 -26.35 24.45
C ASP A 73 -17.53 -24.96 23.91
N VAL A 74 -17.19 -24.05 24.82
CA VAL A 74 -16.61 -22.72 24.53
C VAL A 74 -15.09 -22.79 24.30
N SER A 75 -14.59 -23.87 23.70
CA SER A 75 -13.15 -24.05 23.47
C SER A 75 -12.61 -23.19 22.31
N THR A 76 -13.48 -22.69 21.43
CA THR A 76 -13.11 -21.86 20.28
C THR A 76 -13.87 -20.54 20.26
N LEU A 77 -13.18 -19.48 19.83
CA LEU A 77 -13.75 -18.14 19.68
C LEU A 77 -15.03 -18.12 18.85
N SER A 78 -15.08 -18.89 17.76
CA SER A 78 -16.23 -18.93 16.85
C SER A 78 -17.46 -19.57 17.48
N ALA A 79 -17.28 -20.60 18.32
CA ALA A 79 -18.38 -21.25 19.04
C ALA A 79 -18.94 -20.33 20.13
N ALA A 80 -18.07 -19.57 20.81
CA ALA A 80 -18.50 -18.64 21.84
C ALA A 80 -19.21 -17.39 21.28
N GLN A 81 -18.78 -16.89 20.12
CA GLN A 81 -19.42 -15.77 19.40
C GLN A 81 -20.80 -16.14 18.83
N ALA A 82 -21.02 -17.41 18.48
CA ALA A 82 -22.30 -17.89 17.97
C ALA A 82 -23.41 -17.93 19.05
N LEU A 83 -23.03 -18.06 20.32
CA LEU A 83 -23.96 -18.16 21.45
C LEU A 83 -24.27 -16.80 22.09
N GLY A 84 -23.42 -15.80 21.92
CA GLY A 84 -23.63 -14.47 22.48
C GLY A 84 -22.46 -13.51 22.26
N PRO A 85 -22.58 -12.25 22.71
CA PRO A 85 -21.51 -11.26 22.59
C PRO A 85 -20.31 -11.66 23.47
N VAL A 86 -19.13 -11.68 22.85
CA VAL A 86 -17.88 -12.08 23.47
C VAL A 86 -16.84 -10.98 23.32
N PHE A 87 -16.15 -10.64 24.41
CA PHE A 87 -15.01 -9.74 24.37
C PHE A 87 -13.73 -10.52 24.03
N ALA A 88 -13.39 -10.58 22.74
CA ALA A 88 -12.26 -11.31 22.19
C ALA A 88 -10.95 -10.50 22.24
N TYR A 89 -10.47 -10.16 23.44
CA TYR A 89 -9.21 -9.41 23.61
C TYR A 89 -7.99 -10.14 23.03
N GLY A 90 -8.03 -11.46 23.04
CA GLY A 90 -7.01 -12.32 22.46
C GLY A 90 -6.81 -12.17 20.96
N SER A 91 -7.92 -12.10 20.21
CA SER A 91 -7.88 -11.84 18.77
C SER A 91 -7.35 -10.44 18.44
N PHE A 92 -7.66 -9.45 19.28
CA PHE A 92 -7.15 -8.09 19.10
C PHE A 92 -5.63 -8.02 19.32
N ILE A 93 -5.12 -8.61 20.40
CA ILE A 93 -3.68 -8.67 20.67
C ILE A 93 -2.95 -9.39 19.53
N THR A 94 -3.52 -10.49 19.03
CA THR A 94 -2.98 -11.23 17.89
C THR A 94 -2.92 -10.36 16.63
N ALA A 95 -3.96 -9.56 16.36
CA ALA A 95 -3.97 -8.62 15.23
C ALA A 95 -2.90 -7.54 15.37
N VAL A 96 -2.70 -6.99 16.57
CA VAL A 96 -1.64 -6.00 16.85
C VAL A 96 -0.25 -6.60 16.64
N ILE A 97 -0.01 -7.82 17.13
CA ILE A 97 1.26 -8.53 16.94
C ILE A 97 1.51 -8.76 15.43
N ASN A 98 0.52 -9.24 14.69
CA ASN A 98 0.64 -9.46 13.24
C ASN A 98 0.93 -8.15 12.49
N PHE A 99 0.29 -7.04 12.88
CA PHE A 99 0.57 -5.72 12.31
C PHE A 99 2.02 -5.28 12.54
N LEU A 100 2.54 -5.42 13.77
CA LEU A 100 3.93 -5.09 14.09
C LEU A 100 4.93 -5.97 13.32
N ILE A 101 4.63 -7.26 13.15
CA ILE A 101 5.45 -8.17 12.35
C ILE A 101 5.43 -7.75 10.88
N MET A 102 4.25 -7.51 10.30
CA MET A 102 4.12 -7.05 8.91
C MET A 102 4.89 -5.75 8.67
N ALA A 103 4.74 -4.77 9.56
CA ALA A 103 5.48 -3.51 9.47
C ALA A 103 7.00 -3.74 9.52
N SER A 104 7.46 -4.63 10.41
CA SER A 104 8.88 -4.99 10.54
C SER A 104 9.43 -5.68 9.29
N VAL A 105 8.64 -6.58 8.68
CA VAL A 105 9.00 -7.28 7.43
C VAL A 105 9.10 -6.28 6.26
N ILE A 106 8.11 -5.41 6.10
CA ILE A 106 8.11 -4.38 5.04
C ILE A 106 9.31 -3.45 5.22
N PHE A 107 9.58 -3.00 6.46
CA PHE A 107 10.75 -2.19 6.77
C PHE A 107 12.06 -2.90 6.40
N MET A 108 12.20 -4.18 6.74
CA MET A 108 13.37 -4.98 6.41
C MET A 108 13.54 -5.12 4.89
N MET A 109 12.47 -5.39 4.14
CA MET A 109 12.51 -5.47 2.68
C MET A 109 12.92 -4.14 2.05
N ILE A 110 12.34 -3.01 2.47
CA ILE A 110 12.72 -1.68 1.98
C ILE A 110 14.19 -1.41 2.33
N LYS A 111 14.64 -1.76 3.54
CA LYS A 111 16.05 -1.62 3.94
C LYS A 111 16.98 -2.44 3.06
N VAL A 112 16.62 -3.68 2.72
CA VAL A 112 17.40 -4.54 1.82
C VAL A 112 17.45 -3.92 0.42
N ILE A 113 16.31 -3.50 -0.12
CA ILE A 113 16.24 -2.85 -1.44
C ILE A 113 17.07 -1.56 -1.44
N ASN A 114 16.95 -0.71 -0.42
CA ASN A 114 17.73 0.53 -0.30
C ASN A 114 19.23 0.25 -0.10
N SER A 115 19.59 -0.84 0.57
CA SER A 115 20.97 -1.28 0.72
C SER A 115 21.56 -1.81 -0.60
N LEU A 116 20.77 -2.56 -1.37
CA LEU A 116 21.18 -3.13 -2.66
C LEU A 116 21.21 -2.08 -3.78
N ARG A 117 20.31 -1.10 -3.75
CA ARG A 117 20.27 0.00 -4.73
C ARG A 117 21.46 0.95 -4.63
N GLY A 118 22.26 0.85 -3.57
CA GLY A 118 23.39 1.75 -3.32
C GLY A 118 22.94 3.21 -3.16
N LYS A 119 23.80 4.06 -2.61
CA LYS A 119 23.51 5.49 -2.35
C LYS A 119 23.24 6.35 -3.61
N LYS A 120 23.04 5.78 -4.81
CA LYS A 120 23.00 6.54 -6.08
C LYS A 120 21.67 6.53 -6.84
N GLN A 121 20.68 5.76 -6.42
CA GLN A 121 19.37 5.77 -7.10
C GLN A 121 18.22 5.70 -6.09
N GLN A 122 18.13 6.73 -5.25
CA GLN A 122 16.81 7.26 -4.92
C GLN A 122 16.44 8.23 -6.06
N ALA A 123 16.24 7.66 -7.25
CA ALA A 123 15.53 8.37 -8.29
C ALA A 123 14.08 8.41 -7.81
N GLU A 124 13.69 9.60 -7.38
CA GLU A 124 12.33 10.02 -7.11
C GLU A 124 11.36 9.32 -8.08
N PRO A 125 10.32 8.64 -7.59
CA PRO A 125 9.32 8.07 -8.46
C PRO A 125 8.62 9.22 -9.19
N ALA A 126 8.93 9.38 -10.49
CA ALA A 126 8.18 10.18 -11.44
C ALA A 126 7.90 11.65 -11.05
N ALA A 127 8.83 12.33 -10.37
CA ALA A 127 8.84 13.80 -10.46
C ALA A 127 9.14 14.14 -11.92
N SER A 128 8.14 14.69 -12.62
CA SER A 128 8.22 15.03 -14.03
C SER A 128 9.52 15.78 -14.31
N THR A 129 10.40 15.19 -15.12
CA THR A 129 11.63 15.86 -15.58
C THR A 129 11.35 17.11 -16.42
N ASP A 130 10.07 17.37 -16.68
CA ASP A 130 9.57 18.39 -17.58
C ASP A 130 8.66 19.38 -16.84
N LYS A 131 9.05 20.66 -16.86
CA LYS A 131 8.19 21.81 -16.52
C LYS A 131 7.56 22.37 -17.79
N GLU A 132 6.41 23.03 -17.67
CA GLU A 132 5.84 23.77 -18.79
C GLU A 132 6.46 25.17 -18.89
N CYS A 133 6.86 25.56 -20.10
CA CYS A 133 7.35 26.92 -20.36
C CYS A 133 6.19 27.93 -20.20
N PRO A 134 6.29 28.97 -19.36
CA PRO A 134 5.22 29.96 -19.16
C PRO A 134 4.87 30.79 -20.40
N PHE A 135 5.73 30.80 -21.41
CA PHE A 135 5.59 31.65 -22.59
C PHE A 135 5.04 30.90 -23.81
N CYS A 136 5.40 29.63 -23.98
CA CYS A 136 5.03 28.83 -25.16
C CYS A 136 4.39 27.47 -24.83
N TYR A 137 4.18 27.18 -23.54
CA TYR A 137 3.52 25.95 -23.03
C TYR A 137 4.12 24.63 -23.54
N THR A 138 5.35 24.67 -24.04
CA THR A 138 6.09 23.48 -24.44
C THR A 138 6.68 22.81 -23.19
N ARG A 139 6.65 21.47 -23.14
CA ARG A 139 7.31 20.66 -22.11
C ARG A 139 8.82 20.79 -22.27
N ILE A 140 9.50 21.29 -21.24
CA ILE A 140 10.94 21.57 -21.23
C ILE A 140 11.55 21.02 -19.95
N ASN A 141 12.83 20.66 -19.99
CA ASN A 141 13.50 20.12 -18.81
C ASN A 141 13.42 21.10 -17.62
N VAL A 142 13.24 20.57 -16.40
CA VAL A 142 13.17 21.35 -15.15
C VAL A 142 14.37 22.30 -14.95
N ASN A 143 15.56 21.92 -15.41
CA ASN A 143 16.79 22.71 -15.29
C ASN A 143 17.04 23.67 -16.46
N ALA A 144 16.12 23.74 -17.43
CA ALA A 144 16.26 24.65 -18.56
C ALA A 144 16.23 26.11 -18.08
N THR A 145 17.30 26.86 -18.37
CA THR A 145 17.43 28.31 -18.14
C THR A 145 16.92 29.12 -19.33
N ARG A 146 16.85 28.49 -20.51
CA ARG A 146 16.26 29.04 -21.74
C ARG A 146 15.37 28.01 -22.40
N CYS A 147 14.22 28.45 -22.91
CA CYS A 147 13.34 27.57 -23.65
C CYS A 147 13.91 27.28 -25.06
N PRO A 148 14.04 26.01 -25.49
CA PRO A 148 14.53 25.67 -26.84
C PRO A 148 13.54 26.04 -27.95
N ASN A 149 12.24 26.15 -27.65
CA ASN A 149 11.21 26.46 -28.64
C ASN A 149 11.08 27.98 -28.86
N CYS A 150 10.82 28.75 -27.80
CA CYS A 150 10.58 30.19 -27.90
C CYS A 150 11.77 31.08 -27.51
N THR A 151 12.93 30.51 -27.14
CA THR A 151 14.15 31.24 -26.74
C THR A 151 14.03 32.21 -25.57
N SER A 152 12.88 32.24 -24.87
CA SER A 152 12.70 33.07 -23.68
C SER A 152 13.61 32.62 -22.53
N LYS A 153 14.08 33.59 -21.74
CA LYS A 153 14.76 33.31 -20.47
C LYS A 153 13.71 32.93 -19.44
N LEU A 154 13.88 31.75 -18.85
CA LEU A 154 12.94 31.24 -17.86
C LEU A 154 13.33 31.78 -16.49
N PRO A 155 12.37 32.29 -15.69
CA PRO A 155 12.66 32.59 -14.30
C PRO A 155 13.11 31.29 -13.61
N VAL A 156 14.21 31.37 -12.84
CA VAL A 156 14.68 30.26 -12.01
C VAL A 156 13.60 30.02 -10.98
N GLN A 157 12.79 28.98 -11.17
CA GLN A 157 11.86 28.58 -10.13
C GLN A 157 12.69 27.95 -9.02
N PRO A 158 12.57 28.43 -7.76
CA PRO A 158 13.21 27.76 -6.64
C PRO A 158 12.70 26.33 -6.63
N GLU A 159 13.63 25.38 -6.45
CA GLU A 159 13.36 23.96 -6.29
C GLU A 159 12.19 23.83 -5.32
N THR A 160 11.05 23.35 -5.81
CA THR A 160 9.88 23.10 -4.98
C THR A 160 10.29 22.03 -3.99
N VAL A 161 10.67 22.45 -2.79
CA VAL A 161 10.55 21.64 -1.59
C VAL A 161 9.09 21.21 -1.57
N GLN A 162 8.85 19.95 -1.86
CA GLN A 162 7.57 19.29 -1.65
C GLN A 162 7.33 19.33 -0.13
N GLU A 163 6.59 20.31 0.35
CA GLU A 163 5.83 20.19 1.58
C GLU A 163 4.58 19.37 1.23
N ASP A 164 4.58 18.08 1.56
CA ASP A 164 3.41 17.23 1.81
C ASP A 164 3.85 15.97 2.60
#